data_AF-A0A2H4IA43-F1
#
_entry.id   AF-A0A2H4IA43-F1
#
_cell.length_a   1.000
_cell.length_b   1.000
_cell.length_c   1.000
_cell.angle_alpha   90.00
_cell.angle_beta   90.00
_cell.angle_gamma   90.00
#
_symmetry.space_group_name_H-M   'P 1'
#
loop_
_entity.id
_entity.type
_entity.pdbx_description
1 polymer ?
#
loop_
_entity_poly.entity_id
_entity_poly.type
_entity_poly.pdbx_seq_one_letter_code
_entity_poly.pdbx_strand_id
1 'polypeptide(L)'
;MNALPGHIVAKQLALRAIDPYEGIPPTDRHVAVSLLARTFAIPRKALRDGLQLTDSGRRMHDRLRFCTPCMGLGYHGVMHQRAGASRCPCHGVSLEEHCRGCGAGVDYRLTARLLGAPFRCANCRRPYAGWGASLAPQPAPLDLRRAITRARCNG
;
A
#
# COMPACT_ATOMS: atom_id res chain seq x y z
N MET A 1 11.51 -13.31 14.66
CA MET A 1 10.23 -12.88 14.07
C MET A 1 9.87 -13.89 12.99
N ASN A 2 8.81 -14.68 13.20
CA ASN A 2 8.38 -15.71 12.25
C ASN A 2 7.58 -15.04 11.11
N ALA A 3 8.29 -14.43 10.17
CA ALA A 3 7.68 -13.82 9.00
C ALA A 3 7.81 -14.75 7.79
N LEU A 4 6.72 -14.94 7.05
CA LEU A 4 6.75 -15.63 5.77
C LEU A 4 7.68 -14.87 4.81
N PRO A 5 8.57 -15.55 4.07
CA PRO A 5 9.43 -14.89 3.10
C PRO A 5 8.58 -14.14 2.06
N GLY A 6 8.89 -12.88 1.81
CA GLY A 6 8.08 -12.02 0.92
C GLY A 6 7.91 -12.58 -0.50
N HIS A 7 8.88 -13.35 -0.99
CA HIS A 7 8.78 -14.00 -2.30
C HIS A 7 7.75 -15.15 -2.34
N ILE A 8 7.54 -15.86 -1.23
CA ILE A 8 6.50 -16.89 -1.11
C ILE A 8 5.13 -16.22 -1.12
N VAL A 9 4.98 -15.16 -0.33
CA VAL A 9 3.74 -14.38 -0.27
C VAL A 9 3.41 -13.80 -1.65
N ALA A 10 4.35 -13.11 -2.31
CA ALA A 10 4.10 -12.54 -3.64
C ALA A 10 3.65 -13.59 -4.67
N LYS A 11 4.27 -14.78 -4.69
CA LYS A 11 3.85 -15.86 -5.60
C LYS A 11 2.44 -16.36 -5.34
N GLN A 12 2.03 -16.47 -4.07
CA GLN A 12 0.67 -16.90 -3.70
C GLN A 12 -0.41 -15.85 -4.04
N LEU A 13 -0.03 -14.59 -4.16
CA LEU A 13 -0.95 -13.48 -4.39
C LEU A 13 -1.21 -13.18 -5.88
N ALA A 14 -0.33 -13.65 -6.75
CA ALA A 14 -0.41 -13.40 -8.18
C ALA A 14 -1.40 -14.34 -8.88
N LEU A 15 -2.16 -13.82 -9.85
CA LEU A 15 -3.02 -14.62 -10.74
C LEU A 15 -2.25 -15.47 -11.74
N ARG A 16 -1.02 -15.07 -12.05
CA ARG A 16 -0.14 -15.68 -13.05
C ARG A 16 1.27 -15.80 -12.49
N ALA A 17 2.10 -16.64 -13.11
CA ALA A 17 3.52 -16.68 -12.80
C ALA A 17 4.14 -15.29 -13.03
N ILE A 18 4.84 -14.79 -12.02
CA ILE A 18 5.54 -13.51 -12.03
C ILE A 18 6.88 -13.66 -11.32
N ASP A 19 7.85 -12.81 -11.65
CA ASP A 19 8.99 -12.61 -10.77
C ASP A 19 8.52 -11.83 -9.52
N PRO A 20 8.62 -12.41 -8.31
CA PRO A 20 8.21 -11.73 -7.08
C PRO A 20 9.01 -10.45 -6.79
N TYR A 21 10.17 -10.23 -7.42
CA TYR A 21 10.98 -9.02 -7.29
C TYR A 21 10.61 -7.93 -8.30
N GLU A 22 10.06 -8.27 -9.47
CA GLU A 22 9.40 -7.31 -10.39
C GLU A 22 8.03 -6.84 -9.83
N GLY A 23 7.37 -7.73 -9.08
CA GLY A 23 6.19 -7.42 -8.29
C GLY A 23 4.86 -7.42 -9.04
N ILE A 24 3.78 -7.44 -8.26
CA ILE A 24 2.40 -7.51 -8.74
C ILE A 24 1.83 -6.10 -8.89
N PRO A 25 1.37 -5.69 -10.08
CA PRO A 25 0.56 -4.48 -10.22
C PRO A 25 -0.73 -4.63 -9.41
N PRO A 26 -1.22 -3.57 -8.73
CA PRO A 26 -2.43 -3.64 -7.93
C PRO A 26 -3.67 -3.52 -8.82
N THR A 27 -3.78 -4.38 -9.82
CA THR A 27 -4.92 -4.46 -10.75
C THR A 27 -5.65 -5.79 -10.60
N ASP A 28 -6.93 -5.78 -10.92
CA ASP A 28 -7.77 -6.99 -10.95
C ASP A 28 -7.28 -8.08 -11.91
N ARG A 29 -6.54 -7.72 -12.97
CA ARG A 29 -5.89 -8.68 -13.90
C ARG A 29 -4.67 -9.41 -13.33
N HIS A 30 -4.03 -8.88 -12.30
CA HIS A 30 -2.79 -9.46 -11.74
C HIS A 30 -2.99 -10.04 -10.34
N VAL A 31 -3.99 -9.56 -9.61
CA VAL A 31 -4.24 -9.94 -8.20
C VAL A 31 -5.34 -10.99 -8.09
N ALA A 32 -5.08 -12.08 -7.37
CA ALA A 32 -6.02 -13.20 -7.24
C ALA A 32 -7.14 -12.90 -6.23
N VAL A 33 -8.08 -12.00 -6.58
CA VAL A 33 -9.13 -11.48 -5.68
C VAL A 33 -9.92 -12.58 -4.97
N SER A 34 -10.36 -13.61 -5.70
CA SER A 34 -11.14 -14.70 -5.10
C SER A 34 -10.32 -15.54 -4.11
N LEU A 35 -9.04 -15.76 -4.39
CA LEU A 35 -8.13 -16.47 -3.49
C LEU A 35 -7.89 -15.63 -2.24
N LEU A 36 -7.50 -14.37 -2.43
CA LEU A 36 -7.29 -13.39 -1.35
C LEU A 36 -8.48 -13.26 -0.41
N ALA A 37 -9.69 -13.15 -0.97
CA ALA A 37 -10.91 -13.02 -0.19
C ALA A 37 -11.11 -14.20 0.76
N ARG A 38 -10.86 -15.43 0.27
CA ARG A 38 -10.97 -16.65 1.08
C ARG A 38 -9.83 -16.76 2.09
N THR A 39 -8.59 -16.55 1.66
CA THR A 39 -7.39 -16.75 2.48
C THR A 39 -7.35 -15.79 3.66
N PHE A 40 -7.75 -14.54 3.47
CA PHE A 40 -7.66 -13.49 4.50
C PHE A 40 -9.01 -13.12 5.13
N ALA A 41 -10.10 -13.81 4.76
CA ALA A 41 -11.46 -13.48 5.18
C ALA A 41 -11.84 -12.00 4.92
N ILE A 42 -11.36 -11.44 3.80
CA ILE A 42 -11.65 -10.06 3.39
C ILE A 42 -12.80 -10.07 2.38
N PRO A 43 -13.85 -9.22 2.55
CA PRO A 43 -14.91 -9.11 1.55
C PRO A 43 -14.36 -8.79 0.16
N ARG A 44 -14.81 -9.51 -0.87
CA ARG A 44 -14.38 -9.27 -2.27
C ARG A 44 -14.54 -7.82 -2.70
N LYS A 45 -15.61 -7.16 -2.24
CA LYS A 45 -15.84 -5.73 -2.49
C LYS A 45 -14.70 -4.87 -1.94
N ALA A 46 -14.30 -5.08 -0.69
CA ALA A 46 -13.20 -4.35 -0.07
C ALA A 46 -11.86 -4.59 -0.79
N LEU A 47 -11.62 -5.79 -1.31
CA LEU A 47 -10.44 -6.06 -2.15
C LEU A 47 -10.51 -5.30 -3.48
N ARG A 48 -11.64 -5.34 -4.19
CA ARG A 48 -11.82 -4.61 -5.46
C ARG A 48 -11.68 -3.10 -5.28
N ASP A 49 -12.19 -2.55 -4.19
CA ASP A 49 -12.06 -1.12 -3.86
C ASP A 49 -10.58 -0.71 -3.64
N GLY A 50 -9.73 -1.67 -3.30
CA GLY A 50 -8.28 -1.49 -3.13
C GLY A 50 -7.45 -1.71 -4.40
N LEU A 51 -8.07 -2.09 -5.52
CA LEU A 51 -7.41 -2.39 -6.78
C LEU A 51 -7.81 -1.40 -7.88
N GLN A 52 -6.90 -1.20 -8.84
CA GLN A 52 -7.24 -0.55 -10.09
C GLN A 52 -7.99 -1.56 -10.96
N LEU A 53 -9.29 -1.34 -11.14
CA LEU A 53 -10.09 -2.13 -12.06
C LEU A 53 -9.82 -1.65 -13.47
N THR A 54 -9.47 -2.55 -14.39
CA THR A 54 -9.04 -2.14 -15.75
C THR A 54 -10.10 -1.40 -16.55
N ASP A 55 -11.36 -1.57 -16.19
CA ASP A 55 -12.50 -0.95 -16.88
C ASP A 55 -13.03 0.28 -16.11
N SER A 56 -12.35 0.68 -15.03
CA SER A 56 -12.71 1.86 -14.25
C SER A 56 -11.88 3.08 -14.65
N GLY A 57 -12.51 4.25 -14.70
CA GLY A 57 -11.80 5.54 -14.85
C GLY A 57 -10.92 5.91 -13.65
N ARG A 58 -10.93 5.12 -12.57
CA ARG A 58 -10.16 5.37 -11.34
C ARG A 58 -8.71 4.93 -11.50
N ARG A 59 -7.90 5.79 -12.12
CA ARG A 59 -6.46 5.56 -12.28
C ARG A 59 -5.73 5.67 -10.94
N MET A 60 -4.82 4.73 -10.70
CA MET A 60 -3.84 4.82 -9.63
C MET A 60 -2.54 5.42 -10.17
N HIS A 61 -1.83 6.14 -9.31
CA HIS A 61 -0.47 6.56 -9.56
C HIS A 61 0.43 5.33 -9.65
N ASP A 62 1.51 5.40 -10.42
CA ASP A 62 2.44 4.30 -10.67
C ASP A 62 3.51 4.18 -9.57
N ARG A 63 3.89 5.30 -8.93
CA ARG A 63 4.79 5.34 -7.76
C ARG A 63 4.03 5.32 -6.45
N LEU A 64 4.55 4.63 -5.44
CA LEU A 64 4.01 4.60 -4.08
C LEU A 64 3.95 6.02 -3.52
N ARG A 65 2.73 6.50 -3.29
CA ARG A 65 2.47 7.78 -2.61
C ARG A 65 2.10 7.56 -1.17
N PHE A 66 2.71 8.32 -0.27
CA PHE A 66 2.53 8.10 1.15
C PHE A 66 2.47 9.38 1.97
N CYS A 67 1.83 9.26 3.12
CA CYS A 67 1.77 10.28 4.15
C CYS A 67 2.67 9.83 5.30
N THR A 68 3.69 10.62 5.61
CA THR A 68 4.66 10.34 6.67
C THR A 68 3.99 10.08 8.04
N PRO A 69 3.02 10.89 8.49
CA PRO A 69 2.20 10.57 9.67
C PRO A 69 1.46 9.23 9.60
N CYS A 70 0.78 8.92 8.48
CA CYS A 70 0.10 7.62 8.31
C CYS A 70 1.08 6.45 8.39
N MET A 71 2.25 6.58 7.73
CA MET A 71 3.29 5.56 7.77
C MET A 71 3.82 5.32 9.18
N GLY A 72 3.87 6.37 10.02
CA GLY A 72 4.23 6.27 11.44
C GLY A 72 3.24 5.46 12.27
N LEU A 73 1.98 5.39 11.84
CA LEU A 73 0.94 4.56 12.45
C LEU A 73 0.90 3.13 11.87
N GLY A 74 1.85 2.78 10.98
CA GLY A 74 1.80 1.51 10.25
C GLY A 74 0.61 1.43 9.30
N TYR A 75 0.24 2.56 8.67
CA TYR A 75 -0.92 2.64 7.79
C TYR A 75 -0.59 3.19 6.40
N HIS A 76 -1.12 2.51 5.39
CA HIS A 76 -1.26 3.01 4.01
C HIS A 76 -2.62 2.59 3.47
N GLY A 77 -3.21 3.41 2.59
CA GLY A 77 -4.52 3.14 2.02
C GLY A 77 -4.61 3.62 0.57
N VAL A 78 -5.54 3.01 -0.17
CA VAL A 78 -5.77 3.23 -1.61
C VAL A 78 -6.03 4.71 -1.98
N MET A 79 -6.59 5.50 -1.06
CA MET A 79 -6.85 6.91 -1.30
C MET A 79 -5.57 7.74 -1.51
N HIS A 80 -4.43 7.32 -0.92
CA HIS A 80 -3.14 7.96 -1.22
C HIS A 80 -2.69 7.70 -2.66
N GLN A 81 -3.20 6.65 -3.30
CA GLN A 81 -2.73 6.21 -4.61
C GLN A 81 -3.57 6.70 -5.79
N ARG A 82 -4.76 7.25 -5.58
CA ARG A 82 -5.61 7.76 -6.68
C ARG A 82 -4.93 8.90 -7.45
N ALA A 83 -4.77 8.85 -8.76
CA ALA A 83 -3.97 9.80 -9.55
C ALA A 83 -4.12 11.29 -9.12
N GLY A 84 -5.34 11.78 -8.88
CA GLY A 84 -5.61 13.16 -8.44
C GLY A 84 -5.32 13.50 -6.96
N ALA A 85 -4.87 12.56 -6.14
CA ALA A 85 -4.55 12.81 -4.73
C ALA A 85 -3.16 13.46 -4.59
N SER A 86 -3.14 14.72 -4.16
CA SER A 86 -1.90 15.46 -3.82
C SER A 86 -1.68 15.59 -2.30
N ARG A 87 -2.76 15.48 -1.52
CA ARG A 87 -2.75 15.61 -0.05
C ARG A 87 -3.37 14.40 0.61
N CYS A 88 -2.88 14.07 1.80
CA CYS A 88 -3.46 13.04 2.65
C CYS A 88 -4.84 13.51 3.15
N PRO A 89 -5.93 12.75 2.91
CA PRO A 89 -7.26 13.13 3.40
C PRO A 89 -7.39 13.01 4.92
N CYS A 90 -6.45 12.32 5.57
CA CYS A 90 -6.43 12.13 7.01
C CYS A 90 -5.69 13.25 7.75
N HIS A 91 -4.58 13.72 7.20
CA HIS A 91 -3.67 14.66 7.88
C HIS A 91 -3.50 16.00 7.16
N GLY A 92 -4.03 16.14 5.94
CA GLY A 92 -3.86 17.35 5.14
C GLY A 92 -2.43 17.63 4.67
N VAL A 93 -1.46 16.78 4.94
CA VAL A 93 -0.08 16.99 4.44
C VAL A 93 0.04 16.55 2.98
N SER A 94 0.98 17.13 2.24
CA SER A 94 1.32 16.67 0.89
C SER A 94 1.80 15.22 0.90
N LEU A 95 1.41 14.46 -0.12
CA LEU A 95 1.89 13.09 -0.29
C LEU A 95 3.32 13.11 -0.83
N GLU A 96 4.12 12.16 -0.35
CA GLU A 96 5.50 11.96 -0.78
C GLU A 96 5.63 10.73 -1.67
N GLU A 97 6.61 10.76 -2.57
CA GLU A 97 6.89 9.69 -3.55
C GLU A 97 8.31 9.13 -3.43
N HIS A 98 9.15 9.81 -2.65
CA HIS A 98 10.58 9.55 -2.55
C HIS A 98 10.98 9.37 -1.09
N CYS A 99 11.87 8.42 -0.83
CA CYS A 99 12.41 8.23 0.51
C CYS A 99 13.24 9.44 0.93
N ARG A 100 12.89 10.09 2.05
CA ARG A 100 13.69 11.17 2.66
C ARG A 100 15.12 10.77 3.06
N GLY A 101 15.43 9.47 3.10
CA GLY A 101 16.76 8.96 3.44
C GLY A 101 17.69 8.81 2.25
N CYS A 102 17.23 8.17 1.17
CA CYS A 102 18.08 7.85 0.02
C CYS A 102 17.58 8.44 -1.31
N GLY A 103 16.50 9.20 -1.30
CA GLY A 103 15.89 9.78 -2.51
C GLY A 103 15.19 8.78 -3.42
N ALA A 104 15.34 7.47 -3.21
CA ALA A 104 14.68 6.47 -4.05
C ALA A 104 13.16 6.57 -3.94
N GLY A 105 12.48 6.68 -5.09
CA GLY A 105 11.05 6.38 -5.15
C GLY A 105 10.82 4.90 -5.41
N VAL A 106 9.62 4.43 -5.11
CA VAL A 106 9.27 3.01 -5.18
C VAL A 106 8.04 2.86 -6.04
N ASP A 107 8.05 1.91 -6.97
CA ASP A 107 6.87 1.59 -7.75
C ASP A 107 5.76 1.08 -6.84
N TYR A 108 4.52 1.48 -7.12
CA TYR A 108 3.33 1.02 -6.42
C TYR A 108 2.95 -0.38 -6.90
N ARG A 109 3.82 -1.33 -6.59
CA ARG A 109 3.70 -2.75 -6.92
C ARG A 109 3.97 -3.56 -5.66
N LEU A 110 3.27 -4.68 -5.52
CA LEU A 110 3.54 -5.61 -4.44
C LEU A 110 4.76 -6.46 -4.79
N THR A 111 5.93 -6.09 -4.28
CA THR A 111 7.19 -6.82 -4.49
C THR A 111 7.61 -7.57 -3.21
N ALA A 112 8.41 -8.61 -3.36
CA ALA A 112 9.05 -9.30 -2.25
C ALA A 112 9.91 -8.34 -1.39
N ARG A 113 10.56 -7.34 -2.02
CA ARG A 113 11.33 -6.30 -1.31
C ARG A 113 10.43 -5.46 -0.41
N LEU A 114 9.27 -5.02 -0.90
CA LEU A 114 8.31 -4.23 -0.13
C LEU A 114 7.71 -5.05 1.03
N LEU A 115 7.38 -6.33 0.79
CA LEU A 115 6.88 -7.24 1.81
C LEU A 115 7.91 -7.51 2.92
N GLY A 116 9.20 -7.56 2.56
CA GLY A 116 10.29 -7.62 3.53
C GLY A 116 10.61 -6.27 4.19
N ALA A 117 9.94 -5.17 3.80
CA ALA A 117 10.20 -3.79 4.23
C ALA A 117 8.93 -3.03 4.63
N PRO A 118 8.02 -3.59 5.45
CA PRO A 118 6.74 -2.92 5.73
C PRO A 118 6.99 -1.53 6.31
N PHE A 119 6.37 -0.52 5.67
CA PHE A 119 6.49 0.91 6.01
C PHE A 119 7.92 1.48 6.00
N ARG A 120 8.86 0.79 5.33
CA ARG A 120 10.27 1.17 5.18
C ARG A 120 10.64 1.25 3.70
N CYS A 121 11.66 2.06 3.41
CA CYS A 121 12.27 2.08 2.10
C CYS A 121 12.83 0.70 1.75
N ALA A 122 12.46 0.18 0.58
CA ALA A 122 12.99 -1.09 0.08
C ALA A 122 14.50 -1.04 -0.20
N ASN A 123 15.04 0.16 -0.45
CA ASN A 123 16.46 0.39 -0.71
C ASN A 123 17.27 0.60 0.58
N CYS A 124 17.03 1.69 1.32
CA CYS A 124 17.84 2.05 2.48
C CYS A 124 17.26 1.64 3.84
N ARG A 125 16.10 0.94 3.88
CA ARG A 125 15.46 0.42 5.10
C ARG A 125 14.99 1.46 6.13
N ARG A 126 15.19 2.75 5.87
CA ARG A 126 14.69 3.84 6.71
C ARG A 126 13.15 3.84 6.70
N PRO A 127 12.47 4.04 7.85
CA PRO A 127 11.02 4.21 7.88
C PRO A 127 10.58 5.40 7.02
N TYR A 128 9.48 5.25 6.30
CA TYR A 128 8.86 6.38 5.58
C TYR A 128 8.35 7.45 6.55
N ALA A 129 8.05 7.06 7.78
CA ALA A 129 7.65 7.95 8.87
C ALA A 129 8.77 8.90 9.35
N GLY A 130 10.03 8.68 8.94
CA GLY A 130 11.18 9.47 9.40
C GLY A 130 12.16 8.67 10.26
N TRP A 131 13.26 9.31 10.67
CA TRP A 131 14.28 8.69 11.53
C TRP A 131 13.74 8.58 12.97
N GLY A 132 13.94 7.43 13.62
CA GLY A 132 13.50 7.19 14.99
C GLY A 132 12.02 6.80 15.17
N ALA A 133 11.24 6.74 14.09
CA ALA A 133 9.84 6.31 14.17
C ALA A 133 9.72 4.84 14.60
N SER A 134 8.99 4.59 15.68
CA SER A 134 8.53 3.25 16.03
C SER A 134 7.44 2.82 15.05
N LEU A 135 7.61 1.66 14.41
CA LEU A 135 6.61 1.07 13.52
C LEU A 135 5.73 0.06 14.25
N ALA A 136 5.58 0.20 15.57
CA ALA A 136 4.65 -0.60 16.34
C ALA A 136 3.22 -0.30 15.83
N PRO A 137 2.50 -1.27 15.23
CA PRO A 137 1.16 -1.04 14.75
C PRO A 137 0.29 -0.60 15.91
N GLN A 138 -0.28 0.60 15.83
CA GLN A 138 -1.26 1.09 16.79
C GLN A 138 -2.62 1.13 16.12
N PRO A 139 -3.72 0.84 16.85
CA PRO A 139 -5.05 1.07 16.34
C PRO A 139 -5.19 2.52 15.89
N ALA A 140 -5.67 2.72 14.66
CA ALA A 140 -5.92 4.05 14.14
C ALA A 140 -6.93 4.78 15.05
N PRO A 141 -6.63 6.03 15.46
CA PRO A 141 -7.59 6.89 16.17
C PRO A 141 -8.95 6.98 15.46
N LEU A 142 -10.02 7.22 16.20
CA LEU A 142 -11.40 7.20 15.66
C LEU A 142 -11.61 8.21 14.52
N ASP A 143 -11.09 9.41 14.69
CA ASP A 143 -11.06 10.48 13.70
C ASP A 143 -10.33 10.04 12.43
N LEU A 144 -9.16 9.40 12.58
CA LEU A 144 -8.43 8.82 11.46
C LEU A 144 -9.25 7.76 10.73
N ARG A 145 -9.89 6.84 11.45
CA ARG A 145 -10.78 5.82 10.87
C ARG A 145 -11.96 6.45 10.11
N ARG A 146 -12.57 7.49 10.66
CA ARG A 146 -13.66 8.24 10.00
C ARG A 146 -13.17 8.91 8.71
N ALA A 147 -11.99 9.55 8.75
CA ALA A 147 -11.38 10.18 7.57
C ALA A 147 -11.08 9.14 6.48
N ILE A 148 -10.53 7.98 6.85
CA ILE A 148 -10.27 6.86 5.93
C ILE A 148 -11.56 6.41 5.25
N THR A 149 -12.63 6.17 6.00
CA THR A 149 -13.92 5.72 5.46
C THR A 149 -14.51 6.74 4.49
N ARG A 150 -14.53 8.03 4.86
CA ARG A 150 -15.03 9.11 3.99
C ARG A 150 -14.23 9.23 2.70
N ALA A 151 -12.89 9.18 2.80
CA ALA A 151 -12.01 9.28 1.63
C ALA A 151 -12.17 8.10 0.66
N ARG A 152 -12.51 6.91 1.17
CA ARG A 152 -12.81 5.75 0.34
C ARG A 152 -14.12 5.91 -0.44
N CYS A 153 -15.17 6.41 0.22
CA CYS A 153 -16.50 6.56 -0.38
C CYS A 153 -16.60 7.73 -1.38
N ASN A 154 -15.86 8.82 -1.18
CA ASN A 154 -15.92 10.03 -2.02
C ASN A 154 -15.03 9.94 -3.29
N GLY A 155 -14.90 8.77 -3.90
CA GLY A 155 -14.09 8.52 -5.10
C GLY A 155 -14.85 8.06 -6.30
#